data_AF-A0A7L1X1G9-F1
#
_entry.id   AF-A0A7L1X1G9-F1
#
_cell.length_a   1.000
_cell.length_b   1.000
_cell.length_c   1.000
_cell.angle_alpha   90.00
_cell.angle_beta   90.00
_cell.angle_gamma   90.00
#
_symmetry.space_group_name_H-M   'P 1'
#
loop_
_entity.id
_entity.type
_entity.pdbx_description
1 polymer ?
#
loop_
_entity_poly.entity_id
_entity_poly.type
_entity_poly.pdbx_seq_one_letter_code
_entity_poly.pdbx_strand_id
1 'polypeptide(L)'
;GNIYWTDHGFNLIEVARLNGSFRYVIISQGLDQPRSIAVHPEKGYLFWTEWGQSPCIGKAHLDGSEKVVLVTLGIAWPNGISIDYEENKLYWCDARTDKIERIDLESGGNREIVLSGSNVDMFSVAVFGAYIYWSDR
;
A
#
# COMPACT_ATOMS: atom_id res chain seq x y z
N GLY A 1 -12.41 -7.05 -15.65
CA GLY A 1 -11.41 -6.56 -14.69
C GLY A 1 -11.06 -7.64 -13.70
N ASN A 2 -10.00 -7.40 -12.93
CA ASN A 2 -9.57 -8.25 -11.82
C ASN A 2 -9.74 -7.48 -10.50
N ILE A 3 -9.86 -8.22 -9.41
CA ILE A 3 -9.77 -7.72 -8.04
C ILE A 3 -8.53 -8.31 -7.39
N TYR A 4 -7.80 -7.48 -6.66
CA TYR A 4 -6.61 -7.84 -5.90
C TYR A 4 -6.89 -7.60 -4.42
N TRP A 5 -6.43 -8.50 -3.55
CA TRP A 5 -6.58 -8.33 -2.10
C TRP A 5 -5.41 -8.93 -1.34
N THR A 6 -5.22 -8.43 -0.13
CA THR A 6 -4.30 -8.97 0.88
C THR A 6 -5.07 -9.85 1.86
N ASP A 7 -4.46 -10.94 2.29
CA ASP A 7 -4.97 -11.79 3.38
C ASP A 7 -3.91 -11.86 4.48
N HIS A 8 -4.13 -11.14 5.58
CA HIS A 8 -3.22 -11.14 6.73
C HIS A 8 -3.25 -12.43 7.56
N GLY A 9 -4.34 -13.21 7.45
CA GLY A 9 -4.47 -14.48 8.18
C GLY A 9 -3.58 -15.56 7.58
N PHE A 10 -3.40 -15.53 6.25
CA PHE A 10 -2.54 -16.45 5.52
C PHE A 10 -1.23 -15.82 5.00
N ASN A 11 -1.02 -14.51 5.21
CA ASN A 11 0.09 -13.74 4.65
C ASN A 11 0.20 -13.89 3.12
N LEU A 12 -0.91 -13.64 2.41
CA LEU A 12 -1.00 -13.77 0.95
C LEU A 12 -1.40 -12.47 0.27
N ILE A 13 -1.02 -12.33 -0.99
CA ILE A 13 -1.69 -11.43 -1.95
C ILE A 13 -2.24 -12.28 -3.09
N GLU A 14 -3.50 -12.02 -3.43
CA GLU A 14 -4.27 -12.82 -4.35
C GLU A 14 -4.99 -11.95 -5.38
N VAL A 15 -5.40 -12.60 -6.47
CA VAL A 15 -6.16 -12.00 -7.56
C VAL A 15 -7.28 -12.93 -8.01
N ALA A 16 -8.39 -12.35 -8.46
CA ALA A 16 -9.45 -13.06 -9.16
C ALA A 16 -10.11 -12.15 -10.20
N ARG A 17 -10.91 -12.72 -11.10
CA ARG A 17 -11.83 -11.90 -11.90
C ARG A 17 -12.88 -11.26 -10.99
N LEU A 18 -13.44 -10.12 -11.42
CA LEU A 18 -14.51 -9.45 -10.67
C LEU A 18 -15.75 -10.33 -10.38
N ASN A 19 -15.99 -11.37 -11.19
CA ASN A 19 -17.05 -12.35 -10.96
C ASN A 19 -16.66 -13.49 -10.01
N GLY A 20 -15.50 -13.40 -9.35
CA GLY A 20 -14.97 -14.40 -8.42
C GLY A 20 -14.28 -15.61 -9.07
N SER A 21 -14.33 -15.75 -10.40
CA SER A 21 -13.66 -16.86 -11.09
C SER A 21 -12.14 -16.64 -11.22
N PHE A 22 -11.40 -17.72 -11.48
CA PHE A 22 -9.94 -17.70 -11.68
C PHE A 22 -9.16 -17.05 -10.52
N ARG A 23 -9.48 -17.47 -9.28
CA ARG A 23 -8.69 -17.09 -8.10
C ARG A 23 -7.27 -17.67 -8.20
N TYR A 24 -6.27 -16.84 -7.93
CA TYR A 24 -4.86 -17.20 -7.96
C TYR A 24 -4.07 -16.45 -6.88
N VAL A 25 -3.11 -17.12 -6.27
CA VAL A 25 -2.20 -16.50 -5.28
C VAL A 25 -0.97 -15.97 -6.02
N ILE A 26 -0.77 -14.65 -6.01
CA ILE A 26 0.34 -14.01 -6.75
C ILE A 26 1.57 -13.78 -5.86
N ILE A 27 1.39 -13.61 -4.55
CA ILE A 27 2.51 -13.56 -3.60
C ILE A 27 2.17 -14.44 -2.40
N SER A 28 3.01 -15.46 -2.15
CA SER A 28 2.79 -16.47 -1.10
C SER A 28 3.94 -16.60 -0.10
N GLN A 29 5.04 -15.85 -0.29
CA GLN A 29 6.22 -15.93 0.56
C GLN A 29 6.77 -14.55 0.89
N GLY A 30 7.35 -14.42 2.08
CA GLY A 30 8.01 -13.20 2.56
C GLY A 30 7.03 -12.01 2.64
N LEU A 31 5.81 -12.28 3.10
CA LEU A 31 4.83 -11.30 3.56
C LEU A 31 4.63 -11.53 5.05
N ASP A 32 4.46 -10.46 5.81
CA ASP A 32 4.20 -10.51 7.23
C ASP A 32 3.13 -9.47 7.62
N GLN A 33 1.90 -9.97 7.83
CA GLN A 33 0.73 -9.14 8.12
C GLN A 33 0.45 -8.08 7.04
N PRO A 34 0.26 -8.47 5.76
CA PRO A 34 -0.14 -7.53 4.72
C PRO A 34 -1.54 -6.95 5.01
N ARG A 35 -1.72 -5.63 4.84
CA ARG A 35 -2.95 -4.93 5.29
C ARG A 35 -3.68 -4.19 4.18
N SER A 36 -3.07 -3.17 3.58
CA SER A 36 -3.68 -2.35 2.53
C SER A 36 -3.02 -2.64 1.18
N ILE A 37 -3.77 -2.46 0.08
CA ILE A 37 -3.29 -2.67 -1.27
C ILE A 37 -3.81 -1.58 -2.22
N ALA A 38 -2.97 -1.17 -3.18
CA ALA A 38 -3.36 -0.33 -4.30
C ALA A 38 -2.70 -0.85 -5.59
N VAL A 39 -3.36 -0.64 -6.74
CA VAL A 39 -2.87 -1.13 -8.04
C VAL A 39 -2.78 0.00 -9.05
N HIS A 40 -1.78 -0.07 -9.93
CA HIS A 40 -1.64 0.80 -11.10
C HIS A 40 -1.75 -0.04 -12.38
N PRO A 41 -2.96 -0.24 -12.92
CA PRO A 41 -3.19 -1.13 -14.06
C PRO A 41 -2.38 -0.75 -15.31
N GLU A 42 -2.26 0.54 -15.60
CA GLU A 42 -1.55 1.02 -16.79
C GLU A 42 -0.03 0.78 -16.73
N LYS A 43 0.57 0.86 -15.54
CA LYS A 43 2.00 0.61 -15.32
C LYS A 43 2.31 -0.84 -14.93
N GLY A 44 1.28 -1.64 -14.65
CA GLY A 44 1.45 -3.04 -14.27
C GLY A 44 1.95 -3.26 -12.84
N TYR A 45 1.76 -2.31 -11.92
CA TYR A 45 2.22 -2.43 -10.53
C TYR A 45 1.10 -2.69 -9.52
N LEU A 46 1.45 -3.39 -8.43
CA LEU A 46 0.72 -3.40 -7.18
C LEU A 46 1.63 -2.91 -6.05
N PHE A 47 1.02 -2.29 -5.04
CA PHE A 47 1.68 -1.79 -3.84
C PHE A 47 0.89 -2.25 -2.62
N TRP A 48 1.58 -2.59 -1.53
CA TRP A 48 0.93 -3.01 -0.29
C TRP A 48 1.66 -2.49 0.93
N THR A 49 0.96 -2.56 2.06
CA THR A 49 1.51 -2.26 3.38
C THR A 49 1.63 -3.52 4.22
N GLU A 50 2.68 -3.61 5.03
CA GLU A 50 2.90 -4.65 6.04
C GLU A 50 3.10 -3.99 7.41
N TRP A 51 2.51 -4.56 8.45
CA TRP A 51 2.60 -4.04 9.83
C TRP A 51 3.09 -5.10 10.83
N GLY A 52 3.65 -6.21 10.33
CA GLY A 52 4.19 -7.29 11.13
C GLY A 52 5.50 -6.94 11.85
N GLN A 53 6.40 -7.91 12.01
CA GLN A 53 7.69 -7.74 12.67
C GLN A 53 8.62 -6.77 11.95
N SER A 54 8.50 -6.67 10.61
CA SER A 54 9.27 -5.74 9.78
C SER A 54 8.32 -4.91 8.92
N PRO A 55 7.66 -3.87 9.50
CA PRO A 55 6.71 -3.04 8.78
C PRO A 55 7.34 -2.41 7.54
N CYS A 56 6.61 -2.42 6.43
CA CYS A 56 7.12 -1.89 5.18
C CYS A 56 6.04 -1.48 4.19
N ILE A 57 6.47 -0.80 3.12
CA ILE A 57 5.69 -0.62 1.89
C ILE A 57 6.38 -1.42 0.80
N GLY A 58 5.64 -2.34 0.19
CA GLY A 58 6.13 -3.19 -0.89
C GLY A 58 5.59 -2.77 -2.25
N LYS A 59 6.30 -3.19 -3.30
CA LYS A 59 5.93 -3.07 -4.71
C LYS A 59 6.22 -4.37 -5.44
N ALA A 60 5.37 -4.74 -6.38
CA ALA A 60 5.57 -5.85 -7.31
C ALA A 60 4.84 -5.56 -8.62
N HIS A 61 5.09 -6.37 -9.65
CA HIS A 61 4.21 -6.42 -10.81
C HIS A 61 2.85 -7.03 -10.45
N LEU A 62 1.84 -6.80 -11.30
CA LEU A 62 0.49 -7.34 -11.13
C LEU A 62 0.41 -8.87 -11.15
N ASP A 63 1.45 -9.56 -11.61
CA ASP A 63 1.59 -11.02 -11.56
C ASP A 63 2.36 -11.51 -10.31
N GLY A 64 2.80 -10.60 -9.44
CA GLY A 64 3.59 -10.89 -8.24
C GLY A 64 5.11 -10.95 -8.46
N SER A 65 5.59 -10.78 -9.70
CA SER A 65 7.02 -10.77 -10.03
C SER A 65 7.70 -9.45 -9.62
N GLU A 66 9.05 -9.46 -9.63
CA GLU A 66 9.91 -8.32 -9.26
C GLU A 66 9.52 -7.64 -7.93
N LYS A 67 9.19 -8.48 -6.94
CA LYS A 67 8.91 -8.02 -5.59
C LYS A 67 10.09 -7.24 -5.00
N VAL A 68 9.84 -5.99 -4.60
CA VAL A 68 10.81 -5.11 -3.93
C VAL A 68 10.15 -4.38 -2.76
N VAL A 69 10.96 -4.01 -1.77
CA VAL A 69 10.53 -3.17 -0.64
C VAL A 69 10.96 -1.74 -0.90
N LEU A 70 10.01 -0.80 -0.83
CA LEU A 70 10.26 0.63 -1.07
C LEU A 70 10.59 1.39 0.22
N VAL A 71 9.94 1.05 1.33
CA VAL A 71 10.07 1.77 2.61
C VAL A 71 10.22 0.78 3.77
N THR A 72 11.26 0.96 4.58
CA THR A 72 11.52 0.15 5.79
C THR A 72 11.83 0.98 7.04
N LEU A 73 12.16 2.27 6.89
CA LEU A 73 12.57 3.15 7.97
C LEU A 73 11.45 4.12 8.33
N GLY A 74 11.33 4.46 9.62
CA GLY A 74 10.33 5.44 10.07
C GLY A 74 8.89 5.06 9.70
N ILE A 75 8.60 3.76 9.69
CA ILE A 75 7.29 3.17 9.41
C ILE A 75 7.01 2.14 10.51
N ALA A 76 5.75 2.02 10.93
CA ALA A 76 5.37 1.12 12.01
C ALA A 76 4.00 0.50 11.80
N TRP A 77 2.92 1.29 11.68
CA TRP A 77 1.57 0.78 11.42
C TRP A 77 0.96 1.42 10.17
N PRO A 78 1.47 1.08 8.98
CA PRO A 78 0.96 1.62 7.71
C PRO A 78 -0.42 1.03 7.39
N ASN A 79 -1.47 1.77 7.72
CA ASN A 79 -2.85 1.28 7.70
C ASN A 79 -3.50 1.39 6.33
N GLY A 80 -3.24 2.48 5.61
CA GLY A 80 -3.83 2.78 4.31
C GLY A 80 -2.76 3.16 3.30
N ILE A 81 -3.03 2.87 2.03
CA ILE A 81 -2.18 3.24 0.91
C ILE A 81 -3.04 3.72 -0.26
N SER A 82 -2.59 4.75 -0.97
CA SER A 82 -3.28 5.33 -2.11
C SER A 82 -2.30 5.78 -3.19
N ILE A 83 -2.74 5.77 -4.44
CA ILE A 83 -1.93 6.20 -5.59
C ILE A 83 -2.50 7.52 -6.10
N ASP A 84 -1.63 8.48 -6.30
CA ASP A 84 -1.90 9.64 -7.15
C ASP A 84 -1.37 9.32 -8.55
N TYR A 85 -2.30 9.02 -9.45
CA TYR A 85 -1.98 8.60 -10.82
C TYR A 85 -1.45 9.75 -11.68
N GLU A 86 -1.82 10.99 -11.36
CA GLU A 86 -1.41 12.17 -12.14
C GLU A 86 0.03 12.56 -11.77
N GLU A 87 0.34 12.59 -10.47
CA GLU A 87 1.66 12.99 -9.96
C GLU A 87 2.65 11.83 -9.84
N ASN A 88 2.23 10.60 -10.13
CA ASN A 88 3.03 9.38 -9.94
C ASN A 88 3.59 9.22 -8.52
N LYS A 89 2.75 9.52 -7.53
CA LYS A 89 3.09 9.42 -6.10
C LYS A 89 2.33 8.30 -5.42
N LEU A 90 2.99 7.67 -4.46
CA LEU A 90 2.40 6.70 -3.55
C LEU A 90 2.27 7.33 -2.17
N TYR A 91 1.06 7.38 -1.64
CA TYR A 91 0.74 7.91 -0.33
C TYR A 91 0.42 6.79 0.64
N TRP A 92 0.78 6.96 1.91
CA TRP A 92 0.33 6.07 2.98
C TRP A 92 0.05 6.86 4.25
N CYS A 93 -0.82 6.31 5.10
CA CYS A 93 -1.04 6.79 6.45
C CYS A 93 -0.53 5.77 7.47
N ASP A 94 0.16 6.23 8.50
CA ASP A 94 0.73 5.39 9.55
C ASP A 94 0.16 5.77 10.92
N ALA A 95 -0.58 4.85 11.54
CA ALA A 95 -1.30 5.09 12.80
C ALA A 95 -0.39 5.16 14.03
N ARG A 96 0.87 4.73 13.92
CA ARG A 96 1.81 4.78 15.05
C ARG A 96 2.59 6.08 15.07
N THR A 97 2.89 6.60 13.89
CA THR A 97 3.67 7.84 13.71
C THR A 97 2.80 9.07 13.50
N ASP A 98 1.48 8.90 13.37
CA ASP A 98 0.47 9.94 13.10
C ASP A 98 0.78 10.77 11.85
N LYS A 99 1.26 10.11 10.80
CA LYS A 99 1.72 10.78 9.57
C LYS A 99 1.02 10.25 8.33
N ILE A 100 0.79 11.17 7.41
CA ILE A 100 0.59 10.87 5.99
C ILE A 100 1.86 11.29 5.27
N GLU A 101 2.43 10.36 4.53
CA GLU A 101 3.66 10.56 3.77
C GLU A 101 3.47 10.14 2.33
N ARG A 102 4.36 10.61 1.45
CA ARG A 102 4.39 10.21 0.05
C ARG A 102 5.80 9.98 -0.47
N ILE A 103 5.92 9.15 -1.50
CA ILE A 103 7.14 8.89 -2.28
C ILE A 103 6.83 8.87 -3.76
N ASP A 104 7.86 8.92 -4.61
CA ASP A 104 7.74 8.52 -6.01
C ASP A 104 7.35 7.04 -6.09
N LEU A 105 6.24 6.71 -6.77
CA LEU A 105 5.74 5.34 -6.80
C LEU A 105 6.68 4.36 -7.52
N GLU A 106 7.51 4.85 -8.45
CA GLU A 106 8.42 3.98 -9.21
C GLU A 106 9.73 3.72 -8.50
N SER A 107 10.41 4.78 -8.05
CA SER A 107 11.75 4.74 -7.48
C SER A 107 11.76 4.52 -5.96
N GLY A 108 10.64 4.82 -5.28
CA GLY A 108 10.58 4.92 -3.82
C GLY A 108 11.33 6.13 -3.24
N GLY A 109 11.83 7.02 -4.10
CA GLY A 109 12.57 8.23 -3.71
C GLY A 109 11.67 9.40 -3.34
N ASN A 110 12.30 10.55 -3.07
CA ASN A 110 11.63 11.83 -2.80
C ASN A 110 10.54 11.73 -1.71
N ARG A 111 10.89 11.09 -0.58
CA ARG A 111 9.99 10.93 0.56
C ARG A 111 9.68 12.27 1.21
N GLU A 112 8.40 12.55 1.39
CA GLU A 112 7.90 13.79 1.99
C GLU A 112 6.82 13.49 3.03
N ILE A 113 6.83 14.24 4.14
CA ILE A 113 5.73 14.26 5.09
C ILE A 113 4.70 15.28 4.59
N VAL A 114 3.49 14.80 4.32
CA VAL A 114 2.39 15.62 3.78
C VAL A 114 1.52 16.15 4.92
N LEU A 115 1.29 15.33 5.93
CA LEU A 115 0.56 15.70 7.13
C LEU A 115 1.19 15.02 8.33
N SER A 116 1.30 15.75 9.44
CA SER A 116 1.69 15.22 10.74
C SER A 116 0.65 15.67 11.75
N GLY A 117 -0.08 14.71 12.30
CA GLY A 117 -1.02 14.91 13.40
C GLY A 117 -0.38 14.63 14.74
N SER A 118 -1.19 14.75 15.79
CA SER A 118 -0.86 14.27 17.14
C SER A 118 -2.07 13.54 17.71
N ASN A 119 -1.90 12.28 18.11
CA ASN A 119 -2.96 11.40 18.60
C ASN A 119 -4.08 11.17 17.57
N VAL A 120 -3.70 10.85 16.33
CA VAL A 120 -4.65 10.59 15.24
C VAL A 120 -4.50 9.13 14.82
N ASP A 121 -5.42 8.26 15.24
CA ASP A 121 -5.40 6.82 14.89
C ASP A 121 -5.80 6.59 13.42
N MET A 122 -4.90 6.97 12.50
CA MET A 122 -5.16 7.00 11.06
C MET A 122 -5.42 5.59 10.51
N PHE A 123 -6.59 5.37 9.91
CA PHE A 123 -6.99 4.06 9.42
C PHE A 123 -6.91 3.91 7.89
N SER A 124 -7.25 4.95 7.14
CA SER A 124 -7.25 4.90 5.67
C SER A 124 -6.90 6.25 5.09
N VAL A 125 -6.38 6.25 3.86
CA VAL A 125 -6.05 7.45 3.08
C VAL A 125 -6.51 7.27 1.64
N ALA A 126 -7.02 8.35 1.04
CA ALA A 126 -7.36 8.43 -0.38
C ALA A 126 -6.92 9.78 -0.94
N VAL A 127 -6.47 9.79 -2.19
CA VAL A 127 -6.08 11.00 -2.91
C VAL A 127 -7.00 11.19 -4.13
N PHE A 128 -7.46 12.42 -4.34
CA PHE A 128 -8.21 12.79 -5.54
C PHE A 128 -7.96 14.26 -5.89
N GLY A 129 -7.32 14.49 -7.04
CA GLY A 129 -6.86 15.81 -7.44
C GLY A 129 -5.98 16.44 -6.36
N ALA A 130 -6.28 17.69 -5.99
CA ALA A 130 -5.53 18.42 -4.98
C ALA A 130 -5.85 18.03 -3.52
N TYR A 131 -6.71 17.03 -3.29
CA TYR A 131 -7.22 16.71 -1.97
C TYR A 131 -6.76 15.34 -1.47
N ILE A 132 -6.45 15.31 -0.17
CA ILE A 132 -6.17 14.10 0.59
C ILE A 132 -7.27 13.93 1.62
N TYR A 133 -7.87 12.76 1.63
CA TYR A 133 -8.91 12.34 2.57
C TYR A 133 -8.32 11.24 3.45
N TRP A 134 -8.56 11.31 4.75
CA TRP A 134 -8.20 10.23 5.66
C TRP A 134 -9.32 10.00 6.68
N SER A 135 -9.36 8.79 7.21
CA SER A 135 -10.22 8.43 8.34
C SER A 135 -9.37 8.19 9.58
N ASP A 136 -9.82 8.68 10.72
CA ASP A 136 -9.32 8.31 12.04
C ASP A 136 -10.32 7.44 12.79
N ARG A 137 -9.91 6.86 13.91
CA ARG A 137 -10.71 5.98 14.76
C ARG A 137 -10.98 6.60 16.13
#